data_AF-A0A8S3GU62-F1
#
_entry.id   AF-A0A8S3GU62-F1
#
_cell.length_a   1.000
_cell.length_b   1.000
_cell.length_c   1.000
_cell.angle_alpha   90.00
_cell.angle_beta   90.00
_cell.angle_gamma   90.00
#
_symmetry.space_group_name_H-M   'P 1'
#
loop_
_entity.id
_entity.type
_entity.pdbx_description
1 polymer ?
#
loop_
_entity_poly.entity_id
_entity_poly.type
_entity_poly.pdbx_seq_one_letter_code
_entity_poly.pdbx_strand_id
1 'polypeptide(L)'
;MSTEIEKLITILHNQQYISTKNFNFTMKNIDILLTKANEFSSKLIDVKFMFEEQLEQLLIQIISTQKDVIIDALRQRHRDEKWIPITLSTNERLEQLYFEFQELGLDSQTFLQPFITINNDVIQIHLAPSTLQFAKAYLTFSRDLFKIHYSLINQTIVEALVELIKLHLKYYERALQKLQNTNEKQLKLFIMKNVEFSLNHLFRHIDTLYKPKIGHSVKYFTKVYEKMSKLKEMATS
;
A
#
# COMPACT_ATOMS: atom_id res chain seq x y z
N MET A 1 4.71 34.52 -12.90
CA MET A 1 3.97 33.47 -12.15
C MET A 1 4.80 32.19 -11.97
N SER A 2 5.40 31.63 -13.02
CA SER A 2 6.27 30.43 -12.88
C SER A 2 7.45 30.64 -11.92
N THR A 3 8.10 31.80 -12.00
CA THR A 3 9.20 32.21 -11.09
C THR A 3 8.78 32.36 -9.63
N GLU A 4 7.53 32.73 -9.36
CA GLU A 4 6.99 32.92 -8.03
C GLU A 4 6.59 31.58 -7.41
N ILE A 5 6.06 30.66 -8.21
CA ILE A 5 5.79 29.26 -7.81
C ILE A 5 7.11 28.58 -7.45
N GLU A 6 8.16 28.77 -8.27
CA GLU A 6 9.48 28.17 -8.04
C GLU A 6 10.10 28.69 -6.73
N LYS A 7 9.99 30.00 -6.47
CA LYS A 7 10.40 30.60 -5.19
C LYS A 7 9.63 30.00 -4.01
N LEU A 8 8.31 29.85 -4.13
CA LEU A 8 7.51 29.27 -3.05
C LEU A 8 7.88 27.81 -2.79
N ILE A 9 8.01 26.99 -3.83
CA ILE A 9 8.45 25.58 -3.69
C ILE A 9 9.83 25.51 -3.04
N THR A 10 10.75 26.39 -3.44
CA THR A 10 12.09 26.49 -2.82
C THR A 10 12.01 26.82 -1.34
N ILE A 11 11.15 27.77 -0.94
CA ILE A 11 10.94 28.12 0.47
C ILE A 11 10.36 26.93 1.25
N LEU A 12 9.32 26.28 0.71
CA LEU A 12 8.69 25.12 1.34
C LEU A 12 9.66 23.94 1.47
N HIS A 13 10.52 23.74 0.47
CA HIS A 13 11.55 22.72 0.49
C HIS A 13 12.60 23.03 1.56
N ASN A 14 13.09 24.26 1.65
CA ASN A 14 14.10 24.68 2.62
C ASN A 14 13.58 24.66 4.06
N GLN A 15 12.29 24.95 4.26
CA GLN A 15 11.60 24.84 5.54
C GLN A 15 11.13 23.41 5.87
N GLN A 16 11.51 22.44 5.03
CA GLN A 16 11.21 21.02 5.20
C GLN A 16 9.73 20.62 5.09
N TYR A 17 8.81 21.52 4.72
CA TYR A 17 7.39 21.17 4.57
C TYR A 17 7.14 20.11 3.50
N ILE A 18 7.95 20.10 2.45
CA ILE A 18 7.84 19.16 1.32
C ILE A 18 9.08 18.27 1.13
N SER A 19 10.04 18.30 2.06
CA SER A 19 11.29 17.53 2.00
C SER A 19 11.62 16.80 3.31
N THR A 20 10.71 16.77 4.28
CA THR A 20 10.91 15.96 5.50
C THR A 20 11.10 14.48 5.18
N LYS A 21 11.79 13.77 6.07
CA LYS A 21 11.79 12.29 6.08
C LYS A 21 10.42 11.67 6.41
N ASN A 22 9.47 12.47 6.91
CA ASN A 22 8.12 11.99 7.22
C ASN A 22 7.24 12.07 5.97
N PHE A 23 7.15 10.95 5.26
CA PHE A 23 6.36 10.84 4.04
C PHE A 23 4.91 11.32 4.21
N ASN A 24 4.20 10.88 5.24
CA ASN A 24 2.79 11.23 5.44
C ASN A 24 2.60 12.74 5.65
N PHE A 25 3.52 13.38 6.38
CA PHE A 25 3.50 14.83 6.58
C PHE A 25 3.72 15.57 5.26
N THR A 26 4.72 15.15 4.49
CA THR A 26 5.01 15.74 3.17
C THR A 26 3.84 15.56 2.20
N MET A 27 3.24 14.36 2.10
CA MET A 27 2.08 14.12 1.24
C MET A 27 0.89 15.00 1.63
N LYS A 28 0.63 15.17 2.93
CA LYS A 28 -0.44 16.06 3.42
C LYS A 28 -0.21 17.51 3.02
N ASN A 29 1.02 18.01 3.13
CA ASN A 29 1.33 19.39 2.76
C ASN A 29 1.23 19.61 1.25
N ILE A 30 1.64 18.62 0.45
CA ILE A 30 1.49 18.67 -1.02
C ILE A 30 0.02 18.63 -1.43
N ASP A 31 -0.80 17.80 -0.79
CA ASP A 31 -2.26 17.76 -1.00
C ASP A 31 -2.91 19.13 -0.72
N ILE A 32 -2.54 19.77 0.39
CA ILE A 32 -2.98 21.14 0.71
C ILE A 32 -2.53 22.13 -0.38
N LEU A 33 -1.26 22.06 -0.79
CA LEU A 33 -0.70 22.95 -1.81
C LEU A 33 -1.43 22.81 -3.14
N LEU A 34 -1.66 21.59 -3.61
CA LEU A 34 -2.36 21.30 -4.86
C LEU A 34 -3.84 21.70 -4.78
N THR A 35 -4.49 21.49 -3.63
CA THR A 35 -5.86 21.95 -3.38
C THR A 35 -5.96 23.47 -3.49
N LYS A 36 -5.03 24.20 -2.85
CA LYS A 36 -4.99 25.66 -2.91
C LYS A 36 -4.63 26.17 -4.30
N ALA A 37 -3.69 25.53 -4.99
CA ALA A 37 -3.36 25.87 -6.37
C ALA A 37 -4.57 25.71 -7.31
N ASN A 38 -5.40 24.68 -7.08
CA ASN A 38 -6.65 24.50 -7.80
C ASN A 38 -7.67 25.61 -7.50
N GLU A 39 -7.79 26.08 -6.25
CA GLU A 39 -8.64 27.21 -5.88
C GLU A 39 -8.22 28.52 -6.57
N PHE A 40 -6.91 28.72 -6.79
CA PHE A 40 -6.38 29.88 -7.53
C PHE A 40 -6.41 29.73 -9.05
N SER A 41 -6.74 28.54 -9.55
CA SER A 41 -6.80 28.29 -10.98
C SER A 41 -8.05 28.95 -11.59
N SER A 42 -7.91 29.43 -12.82
CA SER A 42 -8.98 30.07 -13.58
C SER A 42 -9.03 29.50 -15.00
N LYS A 43 -10.05 29.88 -15.78
CA LYS A 43 -10.16 29.44 -17.20
C LYS A 43 -8.97 29.85 -18.08
N LEU A 44 -8.21 30.86 -17.66
CA LEU A 44 -7.09 31.42 -18.43
C LEU A 44 -5.73 30.97 -17.89
N ILE A 45 -5.65 30.56 -16.62
CA ILE A 45 -4.40 30.22 -15.93
C ILE A 45 -4.65 29.00 -15.07
N ASP A 46 -4.01 27.89 -15.43
CA ASP A 46 -4.01 26.66 -14.66
C ASP A 46 -2.82 26.67 -13.68
N VAL A 47 -3.04 27.29 -12.52
CA VAL A 47 -2.03 27.38 -11.46
C VAL A 47 -1.70 25.98 -10.92
N LYS A 48 -2.70 25.10 -10.83
CA LYS A 48 -2.52 23.73 -10.36
C LYS A 48 -1.52 22.97 -11.24
N PHE A 49 -1.70 23.02 -12.56
CA PHE A 49 -0.80 22.38 -13.50
C PHE A 49 0.65 22.89 -13.37
N MET A 50 0.83 24.21 -13.13
CA MET A 50 2.17 24.78 -12.91
C MET A 50 2.85 24.22 -11.65
N PHE A 51 2.09 23.99 -10.57
CA PHE A 51 2.62 23.30 -9.39
C PHE A 51 2.90 21.82 -9.68
N GLU A 52 2.01 21.14 -10.39
CA GLU A 52 2.16 19.73 -10.77
C GLU A 52 3.44 19.48 -11.58
N GLU A 53 3.77 20.36 -12.53
CA GLU A 53 5.04 20.32 -13.29
C GLU A 53 6.25 20.53 -12.39
N GLN A 54 6.24 21.57 -11.54
CA GLN A 54 7.40 21.87 -10.70
C GLN A 54 7.63 20.85 -9.57
N LEU A 55 6.56 20.16 -9.13
CA LEU A 55 6.64 19.13 -8.08
C LEU A 55 6.96 17.74 -8.62
N GLU A 56 6.85 17.51 -9.94
CA GLU A 56 6.94 16.18 -10.54
C GLU A 56 8.21 15.42 -10.10
N GLN A 57 9.39 16.01 -10.34
CA GLN A 57 10.67 15.34 -10.04
C GLN A 57 10.86 15.09 -8.54
N LEU A 58 10.45 16.03 -7.70
CA LEU A 58 10.49 15.90 -6.24
C LEU A 58 9.58 14.75 -5.79
N LEU A 59 8.35 14.67 -6.31
CA LEU A 59 7.40 13.62 -5.98
C LEU A 59 7.88 12.25 -6.44
N ILE A 60 8.44 12.12 -7.65
CA ILE A 60 9.00 10.86 -8.13
C ILE A 60 10.08 10.35 -7.16
N GLN A 61 10.98 11.22 -6.70
CA GLN A 61 12.03 10.85 -5.74
C GLN A 61 11.47 10.45 -4.37
N ILE A 62 10.50 11.21 -3.85
CA ILE A 62 9.87 10.92 -2.56
C ILE A 62 9.12 9.58 -2.61
N ILE A 63 8.35 9.33 -3.68
CA ILE A 63 7.61 8.08 -3.88
C ILE A 63 8.57 6.90 -3.95
N SER A 64 9.66 7.02 -4.73
CA SER A 64 10.67 5.95 -4.83
C SER A 64 11.33 5.67 -3.49
N THR A 65 11.72 6.72 -2.76
CA THR A 65 12.39 6.60 -1.46
C THR A 65 11.47 5.92 -0.44
N GLN A 66 10.20 6.33 -0.37
CA GLN A 66 9.25 5.71 0.56
C GLN A 66 8.95 4.26 0.18
N LYS A 67 8.85 3.95 -1.13
CA LYS A 67 8.73 2.57 -1.61
C LYS A 67 9.91 1.73 -1.12
N ASP A 68 11.14 2.24 -1.23
CA ASP A 68 12.35 1.52 -0.79
C ASP A 68 12.37 1.30 0.74
N VAL A 69 11.93 2.29 1.53
CA VAL A 69 11.73 2.13 2.99
C VAL A 69 10.74 1.01 3.30
N ILE A 70 9.61 0.93 2.57
CA ILE A 70 8.63 -0.14 2.75
C ILE A 70 9.23 -1.49 2.34
N ILE A 71 10.00 -1.54 1.25
CA ILE A 71 10.69 -2.75 0.77
C ILE A 71 11.66 -3.28 1.84
N ASP A 72 12.44 -2.40 2.48
CA ASP A 72 13.41 -2.82 3.48
C ASP A 72 12.73 -3.28 4.78
N ALA A 73 11.69 -2.58 5.22
CA ALA A 73 10.86 -3.04 6.33
C ALA A 73 10.21 -4.40 6.04
N LEU A 74 9.74 -4.61 4.81
CA LEU A 74 9.18 -5.88 4.37
C LEU A 74 10.23 -6.99 4.37
N ARG A 75 11.44 -6.72 3.85
CA ARG A 75 12.57 -7.67 3.86
C ARG A 75 12.91 -8.11 5.27
N GLN A 76 12.99 -7.18 6.22
CA GLN A 76 13.31 -7.49 7.61
C GLN A 76 12.23 -8.40 8.24
N ARG A 77 10.96 -8.03 8.09
CA ARG A 77 9.84 -8.80 8.66
C ARG A 77 9.74 -10.22 8.10
N HIS A 78 9.99 -10.41 6.80
CA HIS A 78 9.96 -11.74 6.18
C HIS A 78 11.17 -12.61 6.55
N ARG A 79 12.28 -12.04 7.03
CA ARG A 79 13.40 -12.83 7.58
C ARG A 79 13.01 -13.50 8.90
N ASP A 80 12.23 -12.80 9.72
CA ASP A 80 11.82 -13.25 11.06
C ASP A 80 10.44 -13.93 11.07
N GLU A 81 9.84 -14.17 9.90
CA GLU A 81 8.49 -14.70 9.77
C GLU A 81 8.41 -16.18 10.16
N LYS A 82 7.46 -16.49 11.04
CA LYS A 82 7.21 -17.83 11.58
C LYS A 82 5.97 -18.50 10.99
N TRP A 83 5.18 -17.78 10.20
CA TRP A 83 3.97 -18.29 9.54
C TRP A 83 2.95 -18.85 10.54
N ILE A 84 2.72 -18.10 11.62
CA ILE A 84 1.73 -18.44 12.65
C ILE A 84 0.61 -17.39 12.68
N PRO A 85 -0.63 -17.79 13.04
CA PRO A 85 -1.71 -16.84 13.28
C PRO A 85 -1.37 -15.84 14.38
N ILE A 86 -1.89 -14.62 14.27
CA ILE A 86 -1.82 -13.64 15.35
C ILE A 86 -2.87 -13.98 16.38
N THR A 87 -2.47 -14.07 17.65
CA THR A 87 -3.40 -14.27 18.77
C THR A 87 -3.51 -12.98 19.56
N LEU A 88 -4.74 -12.49 19.76
CA LEU A 88 -5.02 -11.34 20.61
C LEU A 88 -5.64 -11.83 21.92
N SER A 89 -5.20 -11.21 23.01
CA SER A 89 -5.61 -11.54 24.37
C SER A 89 -6.82 -10.74 24.87
N THR A 90 -7.24 -9.70 24.13
CA THR A 90 -8.34 -8.81 24.54
C THR A 90 -9.13 -8.31 23.33
N ASN A 91 -10.43 -8.07 23.52
CA ASN A 91 -11.30 -7.43 22.52
C ASN A 91 -10.84 -6.00 22.21
N GLU A 92 -10.29 -5.27 23.19
CA GLU A 92 -9.76 -3.91 23.00
C GLU A 92 -8.69 -3.84 21.90
N ARG A 93 -7.80 -4.85 21.82
CA ARG A 93 -6.78 -4.90 20.75
C ARG A 93 -7.40 -5.17 19.38
N LEU A 94 -8.49 -5.91 19.34
CA LEU A 94 -9.23 -6.15 18.12
C LEU A 94 -9.95 -4.87 17.66
N GLU A 95 -10.56 -4.14 18.58
CA GLU A 95 -11.19 -2.84 18.31
C GLU A 95 -10.16 -1.81 17.83
N GLN A 96 -8.97 -1.76 18.44
CA GLN A 96 -7.87 -0.92 17.97
C GLN A 96 -7.46 -1.29 16.54
N LEU A 97 -7.36 -2.58 16.23
CA LEU A 97 -7.06 -3.04 14.87
C LEU A 97 -8.15 -2.60 13.87
N TYR A 98 -9.42 -2.74 14.24
CA TYR A 98 -10.52 -2.26 13.40
C TYR A 98 -10.45 -0.74 13.19
N PHE A 99 -10.18 0.02 14.26
CA PHE A 99 -10.02 1.47 14.18
C PHE A 99 -8.88 1.87 13.25
N GLU A 100 -7.71 1.23 13.37
CA GLU A 100 -6.57 1.49 12.49
C GLU A 100 -6.89 1.24 11.01
N PHE A 101 -7.63 0.18 10.68
CA PHE A 101 -8.05 -0.10 9.30
C PHE A 101 -9.16 0.84 8.83
N GLN A 102 -10.02 1.30 9.74
CA GLN A 102 -11.05 2.30 9.45
C GLN A 102 -10.44 3.66 9.08
N GLU A 103 -9.39 4.09 9.79
CA GLU A 103 -8.61 5.29 9.46
C GLU A 103 -7.89 5.21 8.09
N LEU A 104 -7.76 4.00 7.54
CA LEU A 104 -7.24 3.76 6.20
C LEU A 104 -8.33 3.75 5.13
N GLY A 105 -9.59 4.05 5.49
CA GLY A 105 -10.72 4.17 4.57
C GLY A 105 -11.39 2.84 4.24
N LEU A 106 -11.20 1.82 5.07
CA LEU A 106 -11.83 0.51 4.93
C LEU A 106 -12.98 0.33 5.91
N ASP A 107 -14.05 -0.36 5.48
CA ASP A 107 -14.94 -1.03 6.43
C ASP A 107 -14.16 -2.20 7.05
N SER A 108 -13.54 -1.92 8.19
CA SER A 108 -12.57 -2.80 8.82
C SER A 108 -13.20 -4.10 9.33
N GLN A 109 -14.47 -4.06 9.73
CA GLN A 109 -15.23 -5.24 10.11
C GLN A 109 -15.37 -6.15 8.89
N THR A 110 -15.97 -5.68 7.81
CA THR A 110 -16.15 -6.49 6.60
C THR A 110 -14.81 -6.96 6.00
N PHE A 111 -13.77 -6.11 6.06
CA PHE A 111 -12.47 -6.40 5.46
C PHE A 111 -11.69 -7.50 6.20
N LEU A 112 -11.67 -7.49 7.54
CA LEU A 112 -10.90 -8.44 8.35
C LEU A 112 -11.70 -9.63 8.85
N GLN A 113 -13.03 -9.52 8.98
CA GLN A 113 -13.89 -10.58 9.55
C GLN A 113 -13.65 -11.98 8.96
N PRO A 114 -13.46 -12.18 7.64
CA PRO A 114 -13.22 -13.51 7.08
C PRO A 114 -11.96 -14.20 7.60
N PHE A 115 -11.05 -13.43 8.19
CA PHE A 115 -9.77 -13.89 8.71
C PHE A 115 -9.74 -13.97 10.24
N ILE A 116 -10.84 -13.67 10.93
CA ILE A 116 -10.91 -13.66 12.39
C ILE A 116 -11.75 -14.82 12.89
N THR A 117 -11.32 -15.45 13.98
CA THR A 117 -12.09 -16.44 14.73
C THR A 117 -12.02 -16.10 16.21
N ILE A 118 -13.15 -16.17 16.91
CA ILE A 118 -13.25 -15.88 18.34
C ILE A 118 -13.74 -17.15 19.02
N ASN A 119 -12.88 -17.75 19.85
CA ASN A 119 -13.18 -18.97 20.60
C ASN A 119 -12.79 -18.78 22.08
N ASN A 120 -13.76 -18.90 23.01
CA ASN A 120 -13.53 -18.84 24.47
C ASN A 120 -12.58 -17.70 24.88
N ASP A 121 -12.92 -16.47 24.50
CA ASP A 121 -12.15 -15.23 24.74
C ASP A 121 -10.77 -15.12 24.06
N VAL A 122 -10.39 -16.12 23.25
CA VAL A 122 -9.20 -16.07 22.40
C VAL A 122 -9.59 -15.64 21.00
N ILE A 123 -9.01 -14.52 20.56
CA ILE A 123 -9.20 -13.98 19.22
C ILE A 123 -8.00 -14.38 18.37
N GLN A 124 -8.25 -15.14 17.31
CA GLN A 124 -7.23 -15.53 16.34
C GLN A 124 -7.46 -14.83 15.01
N ILE A 125 -6.43 -14.14 14.54
CA ILE A 125 -6.37 -13.61 13.19
C ILE A 125 -5.53 -14.58 12.36
N HIS A 126 -6.18 -15.23 11.41
CA HIS A 126 -5.60 -16.22 10.50
C HIS A 126 -4.79 -15.57 9.37
N LEU A 127 -3.95 -14.61 9.75
CA LEU A 127 -2.98 -13.91 8.91
C LEU A 127 -1.64 -13.90 9.65
N ALA A 128 -0.56 -13.97 8.89
CA ALA A 128 0.79 -13.85 9.42
C ALA A 128 1.05 -12.39 9.84
N PRO A 129 1.87 -12.16 10.88
CA PRO A 129 2.29 -10.82 11.29
C PRO A 129 2.85 -9.97 10.14
N SER A 130 3.70 -10.53 9.28
CA SER A 130 4.25 -9.79 8.14
C SER A 130 3.19 -9.37 7.12
N THR A 131 2.17 -10.20 6.90
CA THR A 131 1.04 -9.89 6.00
C THR A 131 0.22 -8.72 6.54
N LEU A 132 -0.17 -8.76 7.81
CA LEU A 132 -0.99 -7.70 8.40
C LEU A 132 -0.23 -6.36 8.44
N GLN A 133 1.04 -6.40 8.81
CA GLN A 133 1.88 -5.19 8.85
C GLN A 133 2.19 -4.65 7.45
N PHE A 134 2.35 -5.51 6.44
CA PHE A 134 2.45 -5.08 5.05
C PHE A 134 1.15 -4.43 4.58
N ALA A 135 -0.01 -5.01 4.91
CA ALA A 135 -1.30 -4.44 4.54
C ALA A 135 -1.47 -3.01 5.06
N LYS A 136 -1.17 -2.76 6.34
CA LYS A 136 -1.20 -1.41 6.93
C LYS A 136 -0.28 -0.44 6.19
N ALA A 137 0.97 -0.83 5.92
CA ALA A 137 1.93 0.01 5.21
C ALA A 137 1.49 0.29 3.75
N TYR A 138 1.00 -0.75 3.06
CA TYR A 138 0.56 -0.66 1.67
C TYR A 138 -0.69 0.22 1.51
N LEU A 139 -1.68 0.06 2.39
CA LEU A 139 -2.87 0.91 2.45
C LEU A 139 -2.52 2.36 2.79
N THR A 140 -1.66 2.59 3.79
CA THR A 140 -1.22 3.94 4.16
C THR A 140 -0.56 4.63 2.99
N PHE A 141 0.43 3.97 2.37
CA PHE A 141 1.15 4.47 1.20
C PHE A 141 0.18 4.76 0.06
N SER A 142 -0.69 3.81 -0.27
CA SER A 142 -1.65 3.97 -1.36
C SER A 142 -2.65 5.10 -1.12
N ARG A 143 -3.18 5.24 0.10
CA ARG A 143 -4.09 6.35 0.45
C ARG A 143 -3.42 7.71 0.26
N ASP A 144 -2.17 7.84 0.68
CA ASP A 144 -1.46 9.11 0.62
C ASP A 144 -1.07 9.45 -0.84
N LEU A 145 -0.68 8.45 -1.64
CA LEU A 145 -0.50 8.61 -3.10
C LEU A 145 -1.80 8.97 -3.83
N PHE A 146 -2.94 8.44 -3.38
CA PHE A 146 -4.23 8.68 -4.04
C PHE A 146 -4.65 10.15 -3.94
N LYS A 147 -4.35 10.81 -2.81
CA LYS A 147 -4.65 12.22 -2.57
C LYS A 147 -3.92 13.14 -3.54
N ILE A 148 -2.62 12.90 -3.73
CA ILE A 148 -1.76 13.72 -4.59
C ILE A 148 -1.74 13.26 -6.05
N HIS A 149 -2.59 12.32 -6.47
CA HIS A 149 -2.55 11.76 -7.82
C HIS A 149 -2.90 12.80 -8.91
N TYR A 150 -2.05 12.87 -9.93
CA TYR A 150 -2.27 13.56 -11.20
C TYR A 150 -1.47 12.89 -12.33
N SER A 151 -1.68 13.31 -13.58
CA SER A 151 -1.22 12.61 -14.78
C SER A 151 0.29 12.39 -14.86
N LEU A 152 1.11 13.37 -14.49
CA LEU A 152 2.57 13.30 -14.64
C LEU A 152 3.20 12.23 -13.73
N ILE A 153 2.67 12.04 -12.53
CA ILE A 153 3.19 11.05 -11.56
C ILE A 153 2.44 9.71 -11.59
N ASN A 154 1.44 9.57 -12.47
CA ASN A 154 0.56 8.41 -12.51
C ASN A 154 1.34 7.09 -12.71
N GLN A 155 2.27 7.08 -13.67
CA GLN A 155 3.07 5.89 -13.95
C GLN A 155 3.91 5.48 -12.73
N THR A 156 4.58 6.43 -12.08
CA THR A 156 5.40 6.19 -10.90
C THR A 156 4.59 5.60 -9.75
N ILE A 157 3.37 6.11 -9.51
CA ILE A 157 2.46 5.58 -8.49
C ILE A 157 2.10 4.12 -8.80
N VAL A 158 1.69 3.83 -10.03
CA VAL A 158 1.29 2.48 -10.44
C VAL A 158 2.45 1.50 -10.33
N GLU A 159 3.63 1.87 -10.80
CA GLU A 159 4.83 1.04 -10.72
C GLU A 159 5.21 0.74 -9.27
N ALA A 160 5.20 1.75 -8.40
CA ALA A 160 5.51 1.58 -6.98
C ALA A 160 4.54 0.60 -6.28
N LEU A 161 3.23 0.78 -6.49
CA LEU A 161 2.20 -0.09 -5.90
C LEU A 161 2.34 -1.54 -6.40
N VAL A 162 2.54 -1.72 -7.71
CA VAL A 162 2.66 -3.03 -8.33
C VAL A 162 3.95 -3.74 -7.91
N GLU A 163 5.06 -3.01 -7.78
CA GLU A 163 6.33 -3.58 -7.33
C GLU A 163 6.24 -4.08 -5.88
N LEU A 164 5.64 -3.29 -4.98
CA LEU A 164 5.45 -3.65 -3.58
C LEU A 164 4.63 -4.94 -3.43
N ILE A 165 3.48 -5.05 -4.10
CA ILE A 165 2.66 -6.26 -4.00
C ILE A 165 3.37 -7.47 -4.65
N LYS A 166 4.05 -7.30 -5.79
CA LYS A 166 4.79 -8.40 -6.44
C LYS A 166 5.91 -8.93 -5.56
N LEU A 167 6.62 -8.03 -4.89
CA LEU A 167 7.65 -8.40 -3.93
C LEU A 167 7.05 -9.15 -2.75
N HIS A 168 5.92 -8.67 -2.20
CA HIS A 168 5.21 -9.35 -1.12
C HIS A 168 4.81 -10.78 -1.52
N LEU A 169 4.24 -10.96 -2.71
CA LEU A 169 3.88 -12.28 -3.25
C LEU A 169 5.08 -13.19 -3.48
N LYS A 170 6.24 -12.63 -3.82
CA LYS A 170 7.48 -13.40 -3.98
C LYS A 170 7.96 -14.02 -2.65
N TYR A 171 7.62 -13.42 -1.51
CA TYR A 171 7.91 -14.04 -0.21
C TYR A 171 7.03 -15.25 0.07
N TYR A 172 5.73 -15.18 -0.25
CA TYR A 172 4.85 -16.36 -0.19
C TYR A 172 5.30 -17.47 -1.13
N GLU A 173 5.69 -17.11 -2.36
CA GLU A 173 6.25 -18.04 -3.34
C GLU A 173 7.46 -18.79 -2.78
N ARG A 174 8.42 -18.06 -2.20
CA ARG A 174 9.61 -18.66 -1.57
C ARG A 174 9.26 -19.53 -0.37
N ALA A 175 8.27 -19.15 0.43
CA ALA A 175 7.82 -19.95 1.55
C ALA A 175 7.21 -21.27 1.07
N LEU A 176 6.35 -21.24 0.05
CA LEU A 176 5.76 -22.43 -0.55
C LEU A 176 6.81 -23.32 -1.23
N GLN A 177 7.80 -22.75 -1.93
CA GLN A 177 8.92 -23.49 -2.53
C GLN A 177 9.67 -24.33 -1.49
N LYS A 178 9.95 -23.76 -0.31
CA LYS A 178 10.61 -24.48 0.79
C LYS A 178 9.78 -25.66 1.32
N LEU A 179 8.46 -25.60 1.13
CA LEU A 179 7.52 -26.61 1.62
C LEU A 179 7.11 -27.63 0.55
N GLN A 180 7.58 -27.53 -0.70
CA GLN A 180 7.15 -28.43 -1.79
C GLN A 180 7.30 -29.91 -1.41
N ASN A 181 8.43 -30.27 -0.80
CA ASN A 181 8.76 -31.65 -0.43
C ASN A 181 8.37 -32.01 1.02
N THR A 182 7.63 -31.15 1.72
CA THR A 182 7.22 -31.39 3.11
C THR A 182 5.75 -31.78 3.18
N ASN A 183 5.39 -32.62 4.16
CA ASN A 183 4.00 -33.03 4.43
C ASN A 183 3.22 -31.97 5.26
N GLU A 184 3.69 -30.73 5.32
CA GLU A 184 3.12 -29.65 6.13
C GLU A 184 1.92 -28.98 5.45
N LYS A 185 0.88 -29.77 5.14
CA LYS A 185 -0.32 -29.29 4.43
C LYS A 185 -0.99 -28.10 5.12
N GLN A 186 -1.06 -28.10 6.45
CA GLN A 186 -1.67 -27.01 7.22
C GLN A 186 -0.89 -25.69 7.05
N LEU A 187 0.44 -25.75 7.00
CA LEU A 187 1.27 -24.56 6.78
C LEU A 187 1.11 -24.02 5.37
N LYS A 188 1.07 -24.91 4.35
CA LYS A 188 0.77 -24.52 2.96
C LYS A 188 -0.59 -23.82 2.86
N LEU A 189 -1.63 -24.36 3.51
CA LEU A 189 -2.98 -23.75 3.56
C LEU A 189 -2.97 -22.39 4.25
N PHE A 190 -2.25 -22.26 5.37
CA PHE A 190 -2.12 -20.98 6.07
C PHE A 190 -1.44 -19.92 5.19
N ILE A 191 -0.34 -20.27 4.49
CA ILE A 191 0.32 -19.36 3.56
C ILE A 191 -0.63 -18.98 2.41
N MET A 192 -1.41 -19.92 1.88
CA MET A 192 -2.40 -19.62 0.84
C MET A 192 -3.52 -18.70 1.31
N LYS A 193 -3.95 -18.79 2.56
CA LYS A 193 -4.90 -17.83 3.15
C LYS A 193 -4.33 -16.41 3.20
N ASN A 194 -3.02 -16.28 3.45
CA ASN A 194 -2.32 -14.99 3.37
C ASN A 194 -2.21 -14.47 1.93
N VAL A 195 -1.94 -15.35 0.95
CA VAL A 195 -1.95 -15.00 -0.48
C VAL A 195 -3.33 -14.51 -0.91
N GLU A 196 -4.38 -15.21 -0.51
CA GLU A 196 -5.77 -14.86 -0.78
C GLU A 196 -6.12 -13.48 -0.23
N PHE A 197 -5.81 -13.22 1.04
CA PHE A 197 -6.00 -11.91 1.65
C PHE A 197 -5.27 -10.81 0.85
N SER A 198 -3.97 -11.01 0.57
CA SER A 198 -3.14 -10.01 -0.09
C SER A 198 -3.61 -9.68 -1.51
N LEU A 199 -4.19 -10.64 -2.23
CA LEU A 199 -4.67 -10.46 -3.61
C LEU A 199 -6.14 -10.06 -3.71
N ASN A 200 -7.01 -10.85 -3.10
CA ASN A 200 -8.46 -10.75 -3.30
C ASN A 200 -9.11 -9.69 -2.42
N HIS A 201 -8.48 -9.33 -1.30
CA HIS A 201 -8.96 -8.28 -0.41
C HIS A 201 -8.11 -7.02 -0.57
N LEU A 202 -6.82 -7.09 -0.23
CA LEU A 202 -5.94 -5.93 -0.18
C LEU A 202 -5.69 -5.34 -1.57
N PHE A 203 -5.13 -6.11 -2.50
CA PHE A 203 -4.79 -5.60 -3.83
C PHE A 203 -6.04 -5.24 -4.65
N ARG A 204 -7.10 -6.05 -4.58
CA ARG A 204 -8.38 -5.77 -5.23
C ARG A 204 -9.00 -4.45 -4.76
N HIS A 205 -8.90 -4.15 -3.47
CA HIS A 205 -9.39 -2.86 -2.95
C HIS A 205 -8.63 -1.70 -3.60
N ILE A 206 -7.30 -1.76 -3.66
CA ILE A 206 -6.47 -0.72 -4.29
C ILE A 206 -6.74 -0.61 -5.80
N ASP A 207 -6.84 -1.75 -6.52
CA ASP A 207 -7.18 -1.75 -7.94
C ASP A 207 -8.53 -1.06 -8.18
N THR A 208 -9.54 -1.37 -7.37
CA THR A 208 -10.87 -0.75 -7.45
C THR A 208 -10.82 0.76 -7.16
N LEU A 209 -10.06 1.17 -6.15
CA LEU A 209 -9.88 2.57 -5.77
C LEU A 209 -9.23 3.40 -6.89
N TYR A 210 -8.22 2.85 -7.55
CA TYR A 210 -7.43 3.55 -8.56
C TYR A 210 -7.99 3.47 -9.98
N LYS A 211 -8.81 2.46 -10.29
CA LYS A 211 -9.45 2.28 -11.60
C LYS A 211 -10.08 3.55 -12.18
N PRO A 212 -10.88 4.36 -11.45
CA PRO A 212 -11.45 5.59 -12.01
C PRO A 212 -10.41 6.68 -12.30
N LYS A 213 -9.29 6.73 -11.56
CA LYS A 213 -8.23 7.75 -11.73
C LYS A 213 -7.24 7.43 -12.86
N ILE A 214 -7.03 6.15 -13.16
CA ILE A 214 -6.06 5.69 -14.17
C ILE A 214 -6.72 5.47 -15.55
N GLY A 215 -8.05 5.38 -15.61
CA GLY A 215 -8.79 5.11 -16.84
C GLY A 215 -8.56 3.68 -17.34
N HIS A 216 -7.58 3.49 -18.24
CA HIS A 216 -7.30 2.21 -18.92
C HIS A 216 -5.82 1.85 -18.93
N SER A 217 -5.32 1.23 -17.85
CA SER A 217 -4.15 0.34 -17.90
C SER A 217 -4.01 -0.46 -16.60
N VAL A 218 -4.95 -1.38 -16.41
CA VAL A 218 -4.87 -2.49 -15.43
C VAL A 218 -3.84 -3.53 -15.88
N LYS A 219 -3.12 -3.36 -17.00
CA LYS A 219 -2.12 -4.34 -17.50
C LYS A 219 -1.09 -4.75 -16.44
N TYR A 220 -0.67 -3.81 -15.59
CA TYR A 220 0.24 -4.10 -14.49
C TYR A 220 -0.43 -4.87 -13.35
N PHE A 221 -1.70 -4.58 -13.07
CA PHE A 221 -2.53 -5.27 -12.08
C PHE A 221 -2.95 -6.68 -12.55
N THR A 222 -3.25 -6.88 -13.84
CA THR A 222 -3.54 -8.19 -14.44
C THR A 222 -2.37 -9.15 -14.28
N LYS A 223 -1.12 -8.69 -14.51
CA LYS A 223 0.10 -9.49 -14.28
C LYS A 223 0.26 -9.93 -12.82
N VAL A 224 -0.32 -9.19 -11.87
CA VAL A 224 -0.32 -9.59 -10.45
C VAL A 224 -1.31 -10.73 -10.22
N TYR A 225 -2.50 -10.67 -10.84
CA TYR A 225 -3.48 -11.76 -10.77
C TYR A 225 -3.00 -13.05 -11.47
N GLU A 226 -2.27 -12.96 -12.58
CA GLU A 226 -1.65 -14.13 -13.22
C GLU A 226 -0.67 -14.88 -12.29
N LYS A 227 0.00 -14.14 -11.39
CA LYS A 227 0.88 -14.74 -10.38
C LYS A 227 0.11 -15.58 -9.37
N MET A 228 -1.17 -15.31 -9.15
CA MET A 228 -2.04 -16.09 -8.28
C MET A 228 -2.20 -17.54 -8.75
N SER A 229 -2.41 -17.75 -10.05
CA SER A 229 -2.61 -19.09 -10.61
C SER A 229 -1.40 -19.99 -10.36
N LYS A 230 -0.19 -19.44 -10.55
CA LYS A 230 1.07 -20.13 -10.25
C LYS A 230 1.20 -20.50 -8.77
N LEU A 231 0.84 -19.59 -7.85
CA LEU A 231 0.90 -19.87 -6.42
C LEU A 231 -0.10 -20.95 -5.99
N LYS A 232 -1.30 -20.97 -6.60
CA LYS A 232 -2.31 -22.02 -6.34
C LYS A 232 -1.79 -23.40 -6.74
N GLU A 233 -1.19 -23.53 -7.92
CA GLU A 233 -0.60 -24.79 -8.39
C GLU A 233 0.46 -25.33 -7.41
N MET A 234 1.34 -24.44 -6.91
CA MET A 234 2.40 -24.79 -5.96
C MET A 234 1.90 -25.22 -4.59
N ALA A 235 0.71 -24.77 -4.17
CA ALA A 235 0.13 -25.16 -2.89
C ALA A 235 -0.60 -26.51 -2.96
N THR A 236 -1.05 -26.88 -4.17
CA THR A 236 -1.71 -28.17 -4.42
C THR A 236 -0.73 -29.31 -4.72
N SER A 237 0.50 -28.99 -5.14
CA SER A 237 1.62 -29.93 -5.28
C SER A 237 2.27 -30.27 -3.94
#